data_AF-A0A367ZK97-F1
#
_entry.id   AF-A0A367ZK97-F1
#
_cell.length_a   1.000
_cell.length_b   1.000
_cell.length_c   1.000
_cell.angle_alpha   90.00
_cell.angle_beta   90.00
_cell.angle_gamma   90.00
#
_symmetry.space_group_name_H-M   'P 1'
#
loop_
_entity.id
_entity.type
_entity.pdbx_description
1 polymer ?
#
loop_
_entity_poly.entity_id
_entity_poly.type
_entity_poly.pdbx_seq_one_letter_code
_entity_poly.pdbx_strand_id
1 'polypeptide(L)'
;MKIRKLRGVIDRMVSGVAAIVPDDRTPEVYVAASDIPGAREGLAVDLVIVPQDDPNAVCPVVGRKPPRPPRPQKIKSFTSLVRQMIKTRDRLKATLAELEQQPGQDGQELQEKIDFLEKGIDLFSR
;
A
#
# COMPACT_ATOMS: atom_id res chain seq x y z
N MET A 1 25.50 16.40 -10.17
CA MET A 1 24.17 15.78 -10.28
C MET A 1 23.42 15.97 -8.97
N LYS A 2 22.23 16.58 -9.00
CA LYS A 2 21.38 16.72 -7.81
C LYS A 2 20.37 15.57 -7.83
N ILE A 3 20.22 14.87 -6.73
CA ILE A 3 19.24 13.78 -6.58
C ILE A 3 18.08 14.31 -5.74
N ARG A 4 16.84 13.99 -6.12
CA ARG A 4 15.63 14.41 -5.40
C ARG A 4 14.80 13.20 -5.00
N LYS A 5 14.14 13.30 -3.86
CA LYS A 5 13.12 12.33 -3.45
C LYS A 5 11.77 12.72 -4.05
N LEU A 6 11.06 11.75 -4.61
CA LEU A 6 9.73 11.90 -5.18
C LEU A 6 8.77 11.01 -4.41
N ARG A 7 7.82 11.63 -3.71
CA ARG A 7 6.68 10.94 -3.11
C ARG A 7 5.41 11.47 -3.72
N GLY A 8 4.50 10.58 -4.05
CA GLY A 8 3.28 10.95 -4.75
C GLY A 8 2.46 9.74 -5.17
N VAL A 9 1.51 10.00 -6.05
CA VAL A 9 0.63 8.97 -6.62
C VAL A 9 0.76 9.00 -8.14
N ILE A 10 0.72 7.83 -8.77
CA ILE A 10 0.62 7.73 -10.23
C ILE A 10 -0.79 8.18 -10.63
N ASP A 11 -0.90 9.32 -11.31
CA ASP A 11 -2.17 9.85 -11.82
C ASP A 11 -2.61 9.10 -13.08
N ARG A 12 -1.71 9.01 -14.05
CA ARG A 12 -1.95 8.39 -15.35
C ARG A 12 -0.71 7.69 -15.90
N MET A 13 -0.93 6.67 -16.74
CA MET A 13 0.14 6.03 -17.49
C MET A 13 -0.12 6.08 -18.99
N VAL A 14 0.84 6.62 -19.75
CA VAL A 14 0.73 6.75 -21.21
C VAL A 14 2.04 6.30 -21.85
N SER A 15 1.95 5.39 -22.83
CA SER A 15 3.09 4.95 -23.65
C SER A 15 4.33 4.50 -22.84
N GLY A 16 4.11 3.84 -21.70
CA GLY A 16 5.19 3.36 -20.82
C GLY A 16 5.80 4.44 -19.92
N VAL A 17 5.19 5.62 -19.83
CA VAL A 17 5.57 6.70 -18.92
C VAL A 17 4.46 6.88 -17.87
N ALA A 18 4.86 6.93 -16.60
CA ALA A 18 4.00 7.24 -15.47
C ALA A 18 4.10 8.73 -15.14
N ALA A 19 2.96 9.42 -15.12
CA ALA A 19 2.84 10.77 -14.57
C ALA A 19 2.56 10.67 -13.07
N ILE A 20 3.46 11.20 -12.26
CA ILE A 20 3.37 11.15 -10.80
C ILE A 20 3.02 12.54 -10.30
N VAL A 21 1.92 12.64 -9.56
CA VAL A 21 1.52 13.86 -8.84
C VAL A 21 2.23 13.85 -7.48
N PRO A 22 3.17 14.77 -7.21
CA PRO A 22 3.92 14.79 -5.97
C PRO A 22 3.08 15.26 -4.77
N ASP A 23 3.32 14.68 -3.59
CA ASP A 23 2.68 15.08 -2.34
C ASP A 23 3.06 16.51 -1.90
N ASP A 24 4.23 16.98 -2.33
CA ASP A 24 4.77 18.31 -2.00
C ASP A 24 4.18 19.44 -2.86
N ARG A 25 3.15 19.14 -3.67
CA ARG A 25 2.47 20.07 -4.59
C ARG A 25 3.38 20.66 -5.65
N THR A 26 4.55 20.06 -5.90
CA THR A 26 5.36 20.42 -7.06
C THR A 26 4.67 19.94 -8.35
N PRO A 27 5.06 20.45 -9.53
CA PRO A 27 4.50 20.01 -10.81
C PRO A 27 4.61 18.49 -10.99
N GLU A 28 3.74 17.96 -11.86
CA GLU A 28 3.79 16.55 -12.28
C GLU A 28 5.20 16.16 -12.70
N VAL A 29 5.61 14.95 -12.31
CA VAL A 29 6.92 14.40 -12.67
C VAL A 29 6.71 13.13 -13.49
N TYR A 30 7.39 13.07 -14.64
CA TYR A 30 7.33 11.94 -15.56
C TYR A 30 8.46 10.96 -15.29
N VAL A 31 8.12 9.67 -15.19
CA VAL A 31 9.07 8.59 -14.92
C VAL A 31 8.74 7.39 -15.82
N ALA A 32 9.73 6.61 -16.25
CA ALA A 32 9.47 5.38 -16.98
C ALA A 32 8.71 4.37 -16.11
N ALA A 33 7.60 3.82 -16.62
CA ALA A 33 6.79 2.84 -15.89
C ALA A 33 7.55 1.53 -15.63
N SER A 34 8.48 1.16 -16.51
CA SER A 34 9.43 0.04 -16.29
C SER A 34 10.27 0.23 -15.03
N ASP A 35 10.45 1.47 -14.60
CA ASP A 35 11.18 1.81 -13.39
C ASP A 35 10.30 1.77 -12.12
N ILE A 36 9.08 1.25 -12.19
CA ILE A 36 8.18 1.15 -11.05
C ILE A 36 7.57 -0.27 -11.02
N PRO A 37 7.91 -1.13 -10.04
CA PRO A 37 7.37 -2.48 -9.98
C PRO A 37 5.86 -2.45 -9.74
N GLY A 38 5.09 -3.11 -10.59
CA GLY A 38 3.63 -3.11 -10.48
C GLY A 38 3.01 -1.74 -10.72
N ALA A 39 3.63 -0.89 -11.54
CA ALA A 39 3.12 0.42 -11.92
C ALA A 39 1.65 0.32 -12.35
N ARG A 40 0.78 1.08 -11.67
CA ARG A 40 -0.63 1.21 -11.97
C ARG A 40 -1.13 2.56 -11.50
N GLU A 41 -2.17 3.07 -12.15
CA GLU A 41 -2.84 4.30 -11.73
C GLU A 41 -3.36 4.17 -10.28
N GLY A 42 -3.25 5.24 -9.50
CA GLY A 42 -3.55 5.26 -8.07
C GLY A 42 -2.49 4.63 -7.16
N LEU A 43 -1.39 4.09 -7.69
CA LEU A 43 -0.31 3.55 -6.85
C LEU A 43 0.49 4.68 -6.19
N ALA A 44 0.62 4.62 -4.87
CA ALA A 44 1.53 5.49 -4.13
C ALA A 44 2.98 5.05 -4.32
N VAL A 45 3.87 6.01 -4.57
CA VAL A 45 5.29 5.77 -4.88
C VAL A 45 6.22 6.57 -3.95
N ASP A 46 7.37 6.00 -3.59
CA ASP A 46 8.47 6.65 -2.86
C ASP A 46 9.79 6.37 -3.61
N LEU A 47 10.09 7.25 -4.56
CA LEU A 47 11.19 7.14 -5.52
C LEU A 47 12.30 8.14 -5.21
N VAL A 48 13.48 7.84 -5.73
CA VAL A 48 14.61 8.75 -5.77
C VAL A 48 14.98 8.96 -7.23
N ILE A 49 14.89 10.20 -7.70
CA ILE A 49 15.03 10.57 -9.12
C ILE A 49 16.16 11.56 -9.32
N VAL A 50 16.64 11.67 -10.56
CA VAL A 50 17.42 12.83 -11.01
C VAL A 50 16.46 13.77 -11.74
N PRO A 51 16.14 14.95 -11.18
CA PRO A 51 15.31 15.93 -11.86
C PRO A 51 15.99 16.40 -13.14
N GLN A 52 15.19 16.59 -14.19
CA GLN A 52 15.61 17.19 -15.44
C GLN A 52 15.27 18.68 -15.45
N ASP A 53 16.00 19.47 -16.23
CA ASP A 53 15.73 20.90 -16.38
C ASP A 53 14.47 21.16 -17.22
N ASP A 54 14.11 20.21 -18.10
CA ASP A 54 12.85 20.20 -18.85
C ASP A 54 11.73 19.58 -17.99
N PRO A 55 10.64 20.32 -17.70
CA PRO A 55 9.52 19.83 -16.91
C PRO A 55 8.77 18.65 -17.55
N ASN A 56 8.88 18.46 -18.88
CA ASN A 56 8.24 17.36 -19.60
C ASN A 56 9.19 16.17 -19.82
N ALA A 57 10.45 16.27 -19.41
CA ALA A 57 11.41 15.20 -19.59
C ALA A 57 11.19 14.06 -18.58
N VAL A 58 11.43 12.84 -19.05
CA VAL A 58 11.37 11.64 -18.22
C VAL A 58 12.56 11.65 -17.26
N CYS A 59 12.26 11.71 -15.96
CA CYS A 59 13.25 11.70 -14.90
C CYS A 59 13.71 10.25 -14.63
N PRO A 60 15.03 9.96 -14.69
CA PRO A 60 15.53 8.63 -14.38
C PRO A 60 15.44 8.34 -12.88
N VAL A 61 15.05 7.11 -12.54
CA VAL A 61 14.97 6.62 -11.16
C VAL A 61 16.31 6.03 -10.75
N VAL A 62 16.95 6.62 -9.75
CA VAL A 62 18.25 6.15 -9.21
C VAL A 62 18.11 5.29 -7.96
N GLY A 63 16.92 5.26 -7.36
CA GLY A 63 16.67 4.44 -6.19
C GLY A 63 15.18 4.36 -5.85
N ARG A 64 14.80 3.29 -5.17
CA ARG A 64 13.44 3.07 -4.70
C ARG A 64 13.52 2.76 -3.22
N LYS A 65 12.64 3.34 -2.41
CA LYS A 65 12.39 2.76 -1.09
C LYS A 65 11.34 1.68 -1.26
N PRO A 66 11.64 0.39 -1.02
CA PRO A 66 10.59 -0.60 -0.96
C PRO A 66 9.57 -0.14 0.09
N PRO A 67 8.26 -0.37 -0.14
CA PRO A 67 7.27 -0.16 0.90
C PRO A 67 7.75 -0.93 2.13
N ARG A 68 7.94 -0.22 3.24
CA ARG A 68 8.50 -0.85 4.44
C ARG A 68 7.58 -1.99 4.82
N PRO A 69 8.07 -3.24 4.94
CA PRO A 69 7.25 -4.29 5.50
C PRO A 69 6.74 -3.82 6.87
N PRO A 70 5.48 -4.12 7.23
CA PRO A 70 4.94 -3.74 8.53
C PRO A 70 5.90 -4.27 9.59
N ARG A 71 6.40 -3.37 10.46
CA ARG A 71 7.29 -3.78 11.54
C ARG A 71 6.52 -4.78 12.42
N PRO A 72 7.12 -5.91 12.81
CA PRO A 72 6.48 -6.82 13.75
C PRO A 72 6.10 -6.04 15.00
N GLN A 73 4.81 -6.05 15.33
CA GLN A 73 4.34 -5.37 16.52
C GLN A 73 4.86 -6.15 17.73
N LYS A 74 5.61 -5.48 18.60
CA LYS A 74 6.04 -6.06 19.88
C LYS A 74 4.80 -6.23 20.76
N ILE A 75 4.32 -7.46 20.91
CA ILE A 75 3.24 -7.80 21.83
C ILE A 75 3.84 -7.80 23.24
N LYS A 76 3.56 -6.74 24.00
CA LYS A 76 4.09 -6.56 25.35
C LYS A 76 3.27 -7.28 26.43
N SER A 77 2.02 -7.66 26.12
CA SER A 77 1.10 -8.30 27.04
C SER A 77 0.00 -9.07 26.29
N PHE A 78 -0.64 -10.04 26.97
CA PHE A 78 -1.82 -10.74 26.45
C PHE A 78 -2.97 -9.78 26.11
N THR A 79 -3.19 -8.74 26.90
CA THR A 79 -4.15 -7.66 26.58
C THR A 79 -3.84 -6.94 25.28
N SER A 80 -2.55 -6.76 24.95
CA SER A 80 -2.13 -6.17 23.68
C SER A 80 -2.38 -7.12 22.51
N LEU A 81 -2.18 -8.43 22.71
CA LEU A 81 -2.50 -9.46 21.72
C LEU A 81 -4.00 -9.49 21.41
N VAL A 82 -4.85 -9.61 22.43
CA VAL A 82 -6.32 -9.63 22.27
C VAL A 82 -6.82 -8.39 21.54
N ARG A 83 -6.31 -7.21 21.89
CA ARG A 83 -6.65 -5.96 21.18
C ARG A 83 -6.28 -5.99 19.70
N GLN A 84 -5.16 -6.61 19.33
CA GLN A 84 -4.79 -6.75 17.91
C GLN A 84 -5.64 -7.80 17.19
N MET A 85 -5.99 -8.89 17.86
CA MET A 85 -6.90 -9.91 17.31
C MET A 85 -8.28 -9.30 17.01
N ILE A 86 -8.85 -8.52 17.94
CA ILE A 86 -10.10 -7.78 17.74
C ILE A 86 -10.00 -6.85 16.52
N LYS A 87 -8.96 -6.01 16.47
CA LYS A 87 -8.75 -5.09 15.34
C LYS A 87 -8.62 -5.81 14.00
N THR A 88 -7.97 -6.97 13.99
CA THR A 88 -7.75 -7.76 12.78
C THR A 88 -9.07 -8.41 12.35
N ARG A 89 -9.84 -8.98 13.27
CA ARG A 89 -11.18 -9.52 13.03
C ARG A 89 -12.10 -8.47 12.42
N ASP A 90 -12.15 -7.26 13.00
CA ASP A 90 -13.04 -6.20 12.53
C ASP A 90 -12.69 -5.75 11.11
N ARG A 91 -11.39 -5.73 10.76
CA ARG A 91 -10.95 -5.46 9.38
C ARG A 91 -11.35 -6.57 8.42
N LEU A 92 -11.17 -7.83 8.79
CA LEU A 92 -11.56 -8.96 7.94
C LEU A 92 -13.07 -9.00 7.72
N LYS A 93 -13.88 -8.66 8.73
CA LYS A 93 -15.34 -8.51 8.59
C LYS A 93 -15.71 -7.39 7.61
N ALA A 94 -15.02 -6.26 7.67
CA ALA A 94 -15.23 -5.17 6.71
C ALA A 94 -14.86 -5.61 5.28
N THR A 95 -13.71 -6.27 5.09
CA THR A 95 -13.31 -6.81 3.79
C THR A 95 -14.28 -7.88 3.27
N LEU A 96 -14.81 -8.74 4.14
CA LEU A 96 -15.81 -9.73 3.76
C LEU A 96 -17.10 -9.05 3.24
N ALA A 97 -17.58 -8.01 3.94
CA ALA A 97 -18.74 -7.25 3.51
C ALA A 97 -18.52 -6.51 2.18
N GLU A 98 -17.29 -6.10 1.87
CA GLU A 98 -16.93 -5.53 0.56
C GLU A 98 -16.91 -6.60 -0.55
N LEU A 99 -16.48 -7.83 -0.25
CA LEU A 99 -16.44 -8.94 -1.21
C LEU A 99 -17.82 -9.49 -1.52
N GLU A 100 -18.73 -9.54 -0.53
CA GLU A 100 -20.12 -9.94 -0.75
C GLU A 100 -20.86 -9.03 -1.74
N GLN A 101 -20.38 -7.80 -1.95
CA GLN A 101 -20.90 -6.86 -2.95
C GLN A 101 -20.37 -7.15 -4.37
N GLN A 102 -19.36 -8.01 -4.51
CA GLN A 102 -18.76 -8.39 -5.79
C GLN A 102 -19.22 -9.80 -6.22
N PRO A 103 -19.96 -9.95 -7.33
CA PRO A 103 -20.44 -11.26 -7.75
C PRO A 103 -19.29 -12.17 -8.18
N GLY A 104 -19.23 -13.38 -7.60
CA GLY A 104 -18.30 -14.43 -8.01
C GLY A 104 -17.03 -14.58 -7.16
N GLN A 105 -16.93 -13.93 -6.00
CA GLN A 105 -15.83 -14.14 -5.05
C GLN A 105 -16.31 -14.89 -3.81
N ASP A 106 -15.73 -16.06 -3.55
CA ASP A 106 -16.03 -16.86 -2.36
C ASP A 106 -15.31 -16.29 -1.13
N GLY A 107 -16.09 -15.77 -0.18
CA GLY A 107 -15.61 -15.22 1.10
C GLY A 107 -15.29 -16.29 2.16
N GLN A 108 -15.35 -17.57 1.82
CA GLN A 108 -15.25 -18.68 2.79
C GLN A 108 -13.93 -18.68 3.58
N GLU A 109 -12.79 -18.43 2.90
CA GLU A 109 -11.48 -18.36 3.58
C GLU A 109 -11.40 -17.20 4.58
N LEU A 110 -12.05 -16.08 4.29
CA LEU A 110 -12.13 -14.94 5.20
C LEU A 110 -13.01 -15.26 6.42
N GLN A 111 -14.12 -15.96 6.19
CA GLN A 111 -14.99 -16.41 7.28
C GLN A 111 -14.25 -17.36 8.24
N GLU A 112 -13.52 -18.35 7.72
CA GLU A 112 -12.74 -19.27 8.55
C GLU A 112 -11.68 -18.54 9.40
N LYS A 113 -11.04 -17.51 8.83
CA LYS A 113 -10.08 -16.66 9.55
C LYS A 113 -10.74 -15.82 10.64
N ILE A 114 -11.95 -15.31 10.39
CA ILE A 114 -12.75 -14.57 11.38
C ILE A 114 -13.11 -15.51 12.54
N ASP A 115 -13.64 -16.69 12.25
CA ASP A 115 -14.05 -17.67 13.26
C ASP A 115 -12.86 -18.12 14.13
N PHE A 116 -11.69 -18.32 13.52
CA PHE A 116 -10.46 -18.63 14.25
C PHE A 116 -10.07 -17.51 15.22
N LEU A 117 -10.15 -16.25 14.79
CA LEU A 117 -9.87 -15.10 15.65
C LEU A 117 -10.87 -14.97 16.78
N GLU A 118 -12.16 -15.23 16.54
CA GLU A 118 -13.19 -15.19 17.58
C GLU A 118 -12.95 -16.23 18.67
N LYS A 119 -12.69 -17.50 18.29
CA LYS A 119 -12.31 -18.55 19.24
C LYS A 119 -11.07 -18.17 20.05
N GLY A 120 -10.07 -17.59 19.39
CA GLY A 120 -8.86 -17.12 20.03
C GLY A 120 -9.12 -15.97 21.02
N ILE A 121 -9.93 -14.98 20.65
CA ILE A 121 -10.30 -13.86 21.53
C ILE A 121 -11.01 -14.39 22.78
N ASP A 122 -11.97 -15.32 22.61
CA ASP A 122 -12.74 -15.89 23.71
C ASP A 122 -11.87 -16.65 24.71
N LEU A 123 -10.81 -17.33 24.25
CA LEU A 123 -9.87 -18.04 25.13
C LEU A 123 -9.08 -17.11 26.06
N PHE A 124 -8.81 -15.87 25.62
CA PHE A 124 -7.98 -14.91 26.36
C PHE A 124 -8.79 -13.77 27.00
N SER A 125 -10.11 -13.74 26.81
CA SER A 125 -11.00 -12.69 27.34
C SER A 125 -11.86 -13.17 28.52
N ARG A 126 -11.68 -14.42 28.96
CA ARG A 126 -12.23 -14.95 30.22
C ARG A 126 -11.26 -14.71 31.36
#